data_AF-A0A4Y7UFM8-F1
#
_entry.id   AF-A0A4Y7UFM8-F1
#
_cell.length_a   1.000
_cell.length_b   1.000
_cell.length_c   1.000
_cell.angle_alpha   90.00
_cell.angle_beta   90.00
_cell.angle_gamma   90.00
#
_symmetry.space_group_name_H-M   'P 1'
#
loop_
_entity.id
_entity.type
_entity.pdbx_description
1 polymer ?
#
loop_
_entity_poly.entity_id
_entity_poly.type
_entity_poly.pdbx_seq_one_letter_code
_entity_poly.pdbx_strand_id
1 'polypeptide(L)'
;MKKYTIKQLFALAIFLFGLSSYAQQPDPPGQVKGNAKPKNEAYLFAHMTHNDYGRLYYSVSLDGLHWENLNSGKRVFEDYKGHPDICKGPDGKYYIAGNTGDDAKTINIWVSDDLITWKKHADYTPDLKSTPDYSNALQRIGAPKLYYDKDSEQFIMTWHTPHLDGTKEDPERYWGSQRTLYVLSKDLKTFEGTPKRLFDWDMGTIDVFIRKVGDSYYAVIKDETYPTLYWTTGKTIRIAKSKSLLGPYSLPQQSISPNFREAPMLVPSPDDKIWYMYYEQYPGVSYGLSIADNLNGPWFQASGYTFFADWDKYSFPEKVRHGCMITISGKEYDSLVKKFGLAKKL
;
A
#
# COMPACT_ATOMS: atom_id res chain seq x y z
N MET A 1 27.00 36.42 -44.82
CA MET A 1 27.03 35.13 -44.10
C MET A 1 28.22 35.13 -43.15
N LYS A 2 28.01 35.26 -41.82
CA LYS A 2 29.09 35.23 -40.83
C LYS A 2 29.63 33.79 -40.75
N LYS A 3 30.89 33.58 -41.17
CA LYS A 3 31.60 32.30 -41.03
C LYS A 3 31.97 32.12 -39.56
N TYR A 4 31.24 31.27 -38.86
CA TYR A 4 31.67 30.78 -37.54
C TYR A 4 32.91 29.91 -37.73
N THR A 5 33.96 30.16 -36.94
CA THR A 5 35.18 29.35 -36.99
C THR A 5 34.93 28.00 -36.33
N ILE A 6 35.63 26.94 -36.78
CA ILE A 6 35.49 25.57 -36.24
C ILE A 6 35.65 25.53 -34.70
N LYS A 7 36.44 26.44 -34.11
CA LYS A 7 36.56 26.60 -32.66
C LYS A 7 35.29 27.11 -31.97
N GLN A 8 34.49 27.96 -32.61
CA GLN A 8 33.21 28.45 -32.07
C GLN A 8 32.12 27.38 -32.13
N LEU A 9 32.13 26.52 -33.17
CA LEU A 9 31.27 25.34 -33.25
C LEU A 9 31.64 24.27 -32.21
N PHE A 10 32.94 24.07 -31.94
CA PHE A 10 33.42 23.17 -30.88
C PHE A 10 33.06 23.67 -29.47
N ALA A 11 33.18 24.97 -29.20
CA ALA A 11 32.81 25.54 -27.91
C ALA A 11 31.29 25.45 -27.65
N LEU A 12 30.46 25.66 -28.68
CA LEU A 12 29.01 25.51 -28.57
C LEU A 12 28.59 24.05 -28.36
N ALA A 13 29.27 23.10 -29.00
CA ALA A 13 29.04 21.66 -28.80
C ALA A 13 29.41 21.22 -27.37
N ILE A 14 30.52 21.70 -26.80
CA ILE A 14 30.90 21.39 -25.41
C ILE A 14 29.91 22.01 -24.41
N PHE A 15 29.37 23.20 -24.71
CA PHE A 15 28.36 23.83 -23.85
C PHE A 15 27.00 23.11 -23.91
N LEU A 16 26.61 22.57 -25.07
CA LEU A 16 25.38 21.78 -25.22
C LEU A 16 25.49 20.35 -24.66
N PHE A 17 26.67 19.72 -24.71
CA PHE A 17 26.92 18.41 -24.08
C PHE A 17 27.15 18.49 -22.56
N GLY A 18 27.61 19.64 -22.04
CA GLY A 18 27.76 19.87 -20.61
C GLY A 18 26.46 20.18 -19.86
N LEU A 19 25.40 20.58 -20.58
CA LEU A 19 24.08 20.87 -19.99
C LEU A 19 23.15 19.65 -19.94
N SER A 20 23.32 18.68 -20.84
CA SER A 20 22.52 17.44 -20.84
C SER A 20 22.91 16.48 -19.71
N SER A 21 24.07 16.65 -19.09
CA SER A 21 24.57 15.80 -17.99
C SER A 21 24.03 16.17 -16.60
N TYR A 22 23.20 17.22 -16.49
CA TYR A 22 22.64 17.69 -15.21
C TYR A 22 21.11 17.82 -15.19
N ALA A 23 20.41 17.40 -16.25
CA ALA A 23 18.96 17.45 -16.31
C ALA A 23 18.33 16.24 -15.59
N GLN A 24 18.44 16.20 -14.25
CA GLN A 24 17.84 15.16 -13.41
C GLN A 24 16.81 15.74 -12.44
N GLN A 25 15.75 14.99 -12.15
CA GLN A 25 14.86 15.29 -11.02
C GLN A 25 15.65 15.23 -9.69
N PRO A 26 15.28 16.01 -8.66
CA PRO A 26 15.87 15.87 -7.34
C PRO A 26 15.58 14.48 -6.76
N ASP A 27 16.50 13.96 -5.94
CA ASP A 27 16.27 12.72 -5.22
C ASP A 27 15.15 12.90 -4.17
N PRO A 28 14.32 11.86 -3.95
CA PRO A 28 13.35 11.85 -2.88
C PRO A 28 13.98 12.19 -1.52
N PRO A 29 13.35 13.07 -0.72
CA PRO A 29 13.80 13.34 0.64
C PRO A 29 13.55 12.13 1.53
N GLY A 30 14.22 12.08 2.69
CA GLY A 30 14.00 11.05 3.71
C GLY A 30 15.13 10.01 3.85
N GLN A 31 16.15 10.11 3.01
CA GLN A 31 17.37 9.30 3.12
C GLN A 31 18.31 9.84 4.21
N VAL A 32 19.04 8.94 4.87
CA VAL A 32 20.08 9.33 5.84
C VAL A 32 21.28 9.99 5.15
N LYS A 33 21.93 10.94 5.82
CA LYS A 33 23.09 11.67 5.30
C LYS A 33 24.39 11.18 5.94
N GLY A 34 25.45 11.07 5.13
CA GLY A 34 26.77 10.65 5.59
C GLY A 34 26.73 9.25 6.23
N ASN A 35 27.33 9.10 7.40
CA ASN A 35 27.41 7.82 8.12
C ASN A 35 26.32 7.66 9.19
N ALA A 36 25.25 8.45 9.15
CA ALA A 36 24.16 8.34 10.12
C ALA A 36 23.40 7.01 9.94
N LYS A 37 23.09 6.35 11.06
CA LYS A 37 22.29 5.11 11.04
C LYS A 37 20.82 5.43 10.75
N PRO A 38 20.15 4.71 9.82
CA PRO A 38 18.73 4.87 9.59
C PRO A 38 17.90 4.47 10.82
N LYS A 39 16.82 5.22 11.06
CA LYS A 39 15.83 4.88 12.08
C LYS A 39 14.94 3.73 11.60
N ASN A 40 14.57 3.75 10.33
CA ASN A 40 13.89 2.66 9.63
C ASN A 40 14.93 1.92 8.79
N GLU A 41 15.48 0.84 9.35
CA GLU A 41 16.68 0.16 8.84
C GLU A 41 16.46 -0.60 7.52
N ALA A 42 15.25 -1.15 7.33
CA ALA A 42 14.88 -1.92 6.17
C ALA A 42 13.35 -2.01 6.04
N TYR A 43 12.90 -2.51 4.90
CA TYR A 43 11.50 -2.64 4.54
C TYR A 43 11.21 -4.01 3.93
N LEU A 44 10.02 -4.52 4.23
CA LEU A 44 9.43 -5.69 3.58
C LEU A 44 8.21 -5.24 2.78
N PHE A 45 8.17 -5.62 1.51
CA PHE A 45 6.97 -5.61 0.70
C PHE A 45 6.47 -7.04 0.58
N ALA A 46 5.37 -7.34 1.25
CA ALA A 46 4.62 -8.58 1.09
C ALA A 46 3.57 -8.36 0.01
N HIS A 47 3.69 -9.04 -1.12
CA HIS A 47 3.00 -8.68 -2.35
C HIS A 47 2.54 -9.89 -3.15
N MET A 48 1.70 -9.60 -4.13
CA MET A 48 1.28 -10.58 -5.14
C MET A 48 2.04 -10.34 -6.44
N THR A 49 1.79 -11.18 -7.45
CA THR A 49 2.28 -10.93 -8.81
C THR A 49 1.16 -11.03 -9.83
N HIS A 50 1.33 -10.40 -10.98
CA HIS A 50 0.31 -10.41 -12.03
C HIS A 50 -0.04 -11.83 -12.51
N ASN A 51 0.98 -12.68 -12.64
CA ASN A 51 0.82 -14.04 -13.18
C ASN A 51 0.33 -15.05 -12.13
N ASP A 52 0.37 -14.71 -10.85
CA ASP A 52 0.00 -15.58 -9.74
C ASP A 52 -0.71 -14.77 -8.65
N TYR A 53 -1.80 -14.13 -9.09
CA TYR A 53 -2.57 -13.21 -8.26
C TYR A 53 -3.15 -13.94 -7.04
N GLY A 54 -3.11 -13.28 -5.89
CA GLY A 54 -3.55 -13.85 -4.61
C GLY A 54 -2.48 -14.62 -3.85
N ARG A 55 -1.24 -14.79 -4.36
CA ARG A 55 -0.19 -15.57 -3.68
C ARG A 55 0.89 -14.69 -3.05
N LEU A 56 1.55 -15.19 -2.01
CA LEU A 56 2.50 -14.41 -1.21
C LEU A 56 3.92 -14.47 -1.76
N TYR A 57 4.44 -13.31 -2.13
CA TYR A 57 5.82 -13.07 -2.54
C TYR A 57 6.41 -11.96 -1.69
N TYR A 58 7.74 -11.97 -1.51
CA TYR A 58 8.45 -10.94 -0.77
C TYR A 58 9.45 -10.20 -1.66
N SER A 59 9.48 -8.89 -1.46
CA SER A 59 10.56 -8.01 -1.88
C SER A 59 11.06 -7.23 -0.67
N VAL A 60 12.33 -6.86 -0.66
CA VAL A 60 12.94 -6.09 0.42
C VAL A 60 13.63 -4.84 -0.11
N SER A 61 13.77 -3.85 0.75
CA SER A 61 14.49 -2.61 0.46
C SER A 61 15.24 -2.12 1.70
N LEU A 62 16.37 -1.45 1.50
CA LEU A 62 17.14 -0.80 2.58
C LEU A 62 16.89 0.71 2.64
N ASP A 63 16.44 1.32 1.54
CA ASP A 63 16.19 2.76 1.43
C ASP A 63 14.69 3.11 1.31
N GLY A 64 13.85 2.09 1.18
CA GLY A 64 12.41 2.22 0.99
C GLY A 64 12.03 2.74 -0.38
N LEU A 65 12.95 2.81 -1.35
CA LEU A 65 12.78 3.33 -2.71
C LEU A 65 13.13 2.28 -3.77
N HIS A 66 14.18 1.49 -3.57
CA HIS A 66 14.64 0.47 -4.50
C HIS A 66 14.39 -0.91 -3.90
N TRP A 67 13.51 -1.68 -4.54
CA TRP A 67 13.02 -2.96 -4.05
C TRP A 67 13.62 -4.13 -4.83
N GLU A 68 14.03 -5.16 -4.11
CA GLU A 68 14.63 -6.37 -4.67
C GLU A 68 13.81 -7.61 -4.29
N ASN A 69 13.50 -8.45 -5.29
CA ASN A 69 12.74 -9.70 -5.08
C ASN A 69 13.54 -10.68 -4.21
N LEU A 70 12.85 -11.37 -3.31
CA LEU A 70 13.39 -12.54 -2.61
C LEU A 70 12.99 -13.84 -3.30
N ASN A 71 13.62 -14.95 -2.88
CA ASN A 71 13.24 -16.31 -3.22
C ASN A 71 13.27 -16.61 -4.73
N SER A 72 14.14 -15.92 -5.48
CA SER A 72 14.18 -15.99 -6.94
C SER A 72 12.81 -15.73 -7.60
N GLY A 73 11.99 -14.86 -7.00
CA GLY A 73 10.64 -14.56 -7.49
C GLY A 73 9.65 -15.72 -7.32
N LYS A 74 9.86 -16.60 -6.34
CA LYS A 74 8.93 -17.69 -5.98
C LYS A 74 8.14 -17.36 -4.72
N ARG A 75 6.99 -18.01 -4.56
CA ARG A 75 6.14 -17.89 -3.37
C ARG A 75 6.94 -18.16 -2.10
N VAL A 76 6.74 -17.36 -1.06
CA VAL A 76 7.38 -17.57 0.25
C VAL A 76 6.53 -18.42 1.19
N PHE A 77 5.24 -18.53 0.92
CA PHE A 77 4.30 -19.33 1.70
C PHE A 77 3.16 -19.86 0.80
N GLU A 78 3.10 -21.18 0.58
CA GLU A 78 2.19 -21.81 -0.38
C GLU A 78 0.72 -21.79 0.03
N ASP A 79 0.43 -21.84 1.34
CA ASP A 79 -0.95 -21.91 1.84
C ASP A 79 -1.65 -20.55 1.82
N TYR A 80 -0.88 -19.46 1.73
CA TYR A 80 -1.45 -18.13 1.71
C TYR A 80 -2.26 -17.87 0.43
N LYS A 81 -3.40 -17.21 0.63
CA LYS A 81 -4.24 -16.65 -0.43
C LYS A 81 -4.80 -15.29 -0.02
N GLY A 82 -4.91 -14.38 -0.98
CA GLY A 82 -5.60 -13.10 -0.86
C GLY A 82 -4.68 -11.90 -0.96
N HIS A 83 -5.18 -10.73 -0.56
CA HIS A 83 -4.43 -9.48 -0.56
C HIS A 83 -3.69 -9.27 0.76
N PRO A 84 -2.35 -9.41 0.79
CA PRO A 84 -1.62 -9.47 2.05
C PRO A 84 -1.62 -8.11 2.77
N ASP A 85 -1.94 -8.14 4.06
CA ASP A 85 -1.69 -7.06 4.98
C ASP A 85 -1.15 -7.58 6.32
N ILE A 86 0.06 -7.13 6.66
CA ILE A 86 0.79 -7.59 7.84
C ILE A 86 0.72 -6.53 8.94
N CYS A 87 0.38 -6.98 10.15
CA CYS A 87 0.41 -6.18 11.36
C CYS A 87 1.25 -6.87 12.43
N LYS A 88 2.08 -6.12 13.15
CA LYS A 88 2.76 -6.62 14.35
C LYS A 88 1.82 -6.47 15.55
N GLY A 89 1.55 -7.57 16.26
CA GLY A 89 0.70 -7.60 17.44
C GLY A 89 1.42 -7.18 18.73
N PRO A 90 0.69 -7.14 19.86
CA PRO A 90 1.25 -6.76 21.16
C PRO A 90 2.24 -7.78 21.72
N ASP A 91 2.16 -9.03 21.28
CA ASP A 91 3.06 -10.12 21.65
C ASP A 91 4.36 -10.12 20.83
N GLY A 92 4.56 -9.13 19.96
CA GLY A 92 5.72 -9.01 19.09
C GLY A 92 5.69 -9.90 17.86
N LYS A 93 4.61 -10.67 17.63
CA LYS A 93 4.44 -11.52 16.44
C LYS A 93 3.83 -10.74 15.28
N TYR A 94 4.00 -11.27 14.09
CA TYR A 94 3.39 -10.77 12.87
C TYR A 94 2.14 -11.55 12.54
N TYR A 95 1.06 -10.84 12.24
CA TYR A 95 -0.19 -11.40 11.77
C TYR A 95 -0.42 -10.96 10.33
N ILE A 96 -0.91 -11.85 9.49
CA ILE A 96 -1.29 -11.55 8.12
C ILE A 96 -2.73 -11.98 7.88
N ALA A 97 -3.53 -11.10 7.29
CA ALA A 97 -4.88 -11.42 6.84
C ALA A 97 -4.88 -11.71 5.34
N GLY A 98 -5.80 -12.57 4.92
CA GLY A 98 -6.06 -12.88 3.52
C GLY A 98 -7.46 -13.45 3.33
N ASN A 99 -7.80 -13.74 2.08
CA ASN A 99 -9.07 -14.24 1.61
C ASN A 99 -8.83 -15.12 0.38
N THR A 100 -9.68 -16.11 0.12
CA THR A 100 -9.48 -17.02 -1.02
C THR A 100 -9.97 -16.46 -2.36
N GLY A 101 -10.30 -15.16 -2.43
CA GLY A 101 -10.89 -14.46 -3.58
C GLY A 101 -11.95 -13.43 -3.15
N ASP A 102 -12.41 -12.57 -4.07
CA ASP A 102 -13.39 -11.50 -3.78
C ASP A 102 -14.80 -12.05 -3.46
N ASP A 103 -15.11 -13.29 -3.84
CA ASP A 103 -16.33 -14.01 -3.46
C ASP A 103 -16.17 -14.85 -2.19
N ALA A 104 -14.99 -14.82 -1.57
CA ALA A 104 -14.75 -15.51 -0.31
C ALA A 104 -15.64 -14.91 0.79
N LYS A 105 -16.10 -15.81 1.67
CA LYS A 105 -16.95 -15.46 2.82
C LYS A 105 -16.17 -15.39 4.12
N THR A 106 -14.93 -15.87 4.11
CA THR A 106 -14.09 -16.08 5.29
C THR A 106 -12.77 -15.33 5.12
N ILE A 107 -12.38 -14.62 6.17
CA ILE A 107 -11.06 -14.05 6.35
C ILE A 107 -10.18 -15.09 7.01
N ASN A 108 -9.05 -15.38 6.40
CA ASN A 108 -8.04 -16.28 6.93
C ASN A 108 -6.94 -15.46 7.61
N ILE A 109 -6.52 -15.87 8.81
CA ILE A 109 -5.47 -15.19 9.56
C ILE A 109 -4.35 -16.18 9.86
N TRP A 110 -3.11 -15.76 9.61
CA TRP A 110 -1.90 -16.51 9.96
C TRP A 110 -1.01 -15.68 10.86
N VAL A 111 -0.16 -16.35 11.63
CA VAL A 111 0.79 -15.74 12.56
C VAL A 111 2.20 -16.24 12.29
N SER A 112 3.18 -15.37 12.47
CA SER A 112 4.61 -15.66 12.32
C SER A 112 5.43 -14.94 13.37
N ASP A 113 6.44 -15.62 13.91
CA ASP A 113 7.42 -15.01 14.83
C ASP A 113 8.55 -14.30 14.06
N ASP A 114 8.77 -14.64 12.78
CA ASP A 114 10.00 -14.33 12.04
C ASP A 114 9.77 -13.87 10.58
N LEU A 115 8.50 -13.69 10.17
CA LEU A 115 8.05 -13.42 8.79
C LEU A 115 8.40 -14.54 7.79
N ILE A 116 9.09 -15.60 8.19
CA ILE A 116 9.51 -16.71 7.33
C ILE A 116 8.52 -17.85 7.42
N THR A 117 8.22 -18.27 8.65
CA THR A 117 7.34 -19.41 8.93
C THR A 117 5.99 -18.88 9.37
N TRP A 118 4.96 -19.16 8.58
CA TRP A 118 3.58 -18.80 8.87
C TRP A 118 2.79 -20.01 9.35
N LYS A 119 1.96 -19.81 10.37
CA LYS A 119 1.07 -20.83 10.91
C LYS A 119 -0.35 -20.30 10.90
N LYS A 120 -1.32 -21.18 10.63
CA LYS A 120 -2.74 -20.83 10.73
C LYS A 120 -3.04 -20.34 12.15
N HIS A 121 -3.65 -19.16 12.27
CA HIS A 121 -4.02 -18.56 13.55
C HIS A 121 -5.53 -18.66 13.80
N ALA A 122 -6.33 -18.24 12.82
CA ALA A 122 -7.78 -18.25 12.91
C ALA A 122 -8.46 -18.18 11.53
N ASP A 123 -9.76 -18.43 11.55
CA ASP A 123 -10.70 -18.10 10.49
C ASP A 123 -11.84 -17.26 11.06
N TYR A 124 -12.27 -16.26 10.30
CA TYR A 124 -13.39 -15.40 10.68
C TYR A 124 -14.37 -15.28 9.52
N THR A 125 -15.62 -15.67 9.75
CA THR A 125 -16.73 -15.53 8.79
C THR A 125 -17.75 -14.56 9.39
N PRO A 126 -17.75 -13.28 8.97
CA PRO A 126 -18.72 -12.31 9.47
C PRO A 126 -20.11 -12.54 8.88
N ASP A 127 -21.17 -12.27 9.64
CA ASP A 127 -22.53 -12.12 9.09
C ASP A 127 -22.75 -10.67 8.65
N LEU A 128 -22.60 -10.39 7.36
CA LEU A 128 -22.67 -9.02 6.85
C LEU A 128 -24.09 -8.44 6.89
N LYS A 129 -25.13 -9.29 6.89
CA LYS A 129 -26.53 -8.84 6.98
C LYS A 129 -26.88 -8.30 8.36
N SER A 130 -26.11 -8.68 9.38
CA SER A 130 -26.24 -8.17 10.74
C SER A 130 -25.62 -6.79 10.96
N THR A 131 -24.99 -6.21 9.92
CA THR A 131 -24.42 -4.85 9.98
C THR A 131 -25.55 -3.82 10.14
N PRO A 132 -25.55 -3.01 11.22
CA PRO A 132 -26.57 -1.99 11.44
C PRO A 132 -26.68 -1.02 10.26
N ASP A 133 -27.91 -0.74 9.85
CA ASP A 133 -28.25 0.16 8.73
C ASP A 133 -27.55 -0.19 7.40
N TYR A 134 -27.14 -1.47 7.22
CA TYR A 134 -26.43 -1.95 6.03
C TYR A 134 -26.68 -3.45 5.76
N SER A 135 -27.91 -3.91 6.00
CA SER A 135 -28.29 -5.33 5.88
C SER A 135 -28.32 -5.86 4.44
N ASN A 136 -28.21 -4.97 3.45
CA ASN A 136 -28.13 -5.28 2.02
C ASN A 136 -26.70 -5.59 1.53
N ALA A 137 -25.70 -5.57 2.41
CA ALA A 137 -24.34 -5.99 2.08
C ALA A 137 -24.32 -7.39 1.43
N LEU A 138 -23.58 -7.55 0.34
CA LEU A 138 -23.33 -8.85 -0.26
C LEU A 138 -22.29 -9.59 0.57
N GLN A 139 -22.43 -10.90 0.75
CA GLN A 139 -21.49 -11.71 1.54
C GLN A 139 -20.16 -11.92 0.79
N ARG A 140 -19.34 -10.87 0.72
CA ARG A 140 -18.05 -10.81 0.02
C ARG A 140 -17.01 -10.13 0.91
N ILE A 141 -15.79 -10.66 0.88
CA ILE A 141 -14.65 -10.17 1.63
C ILE A 141 -13.60 -9.66 0.65
N GLY A 142 -13.53 -8.34 0.49
CA GLY A 142 -12.49 -7.69 -0.30
C GLY A 142 -11.31 -7.24 0.56
N ALA A 143 -10.12 -7.72 0.20
CA ALA A 143 -8.80 -7.29 0.67
C ALA A 143 -8.72 -6.85 2.16
N PRO A 144 -8.85 -7.79 3.12
CA PRO A 144 -8.85 -7.47 4.53
C PRO A 144 -7.55 -6.76 4.96
N LYS A 145 -7.65 -5.81 5.89
CA LYS A 145 -6.52 -5.07 6.46
C LYS A 145 -6.52 -5.18 7.99
N LEU A 146 -5.34 -5.15 8.59
CA LEU A 146 -5.10 -5.27 10.02
C LEU A 146 -4.39 -4.04 10.57
N TYR A 147 -4.82 -3.59 11.75
CA TYR A 147 -4.10 -2.60 12.52
C TYR A 147 -4.26 -2.89 14.01
N TYR A 148 -3.16 -2.98 14.75
CA TYR A 148 -3.17 -3.06 16.20
C TYR A 148 -3.05 -1.65 16.79
N ASP A 149 -4.10 -1.21 17.47
CA ASP A 149 -4.15 0.07 18.17
C ASP A 149 -3.67 -0.11 19.61
N LYS A 150 -2.60 0.60 19.96
CA LYS A 150 -1.98 0.49 21.29
C LYS A 150 -2.82 1.17 22.39
N ASP A 151 -3.62 2.17 22.04
CA ASP A 151 -4.42 2.90 23.02
C ASP A 151 -5.61 2.09 23.52
N SER A 152 -6.30 1.41 22.60
CA SER A 152 -7.41 0.50 22.93
C SER A 152 -6.97 -0.93 23.24
N GLU A 153 -5.69 -1.25 23.00
CA GLU A 153 -5.11 -2.60 23.10
C GLU A 153 -5.84 -3.64 22.25
N GLN A 154 -6.41 -3.21 21.11
CA GLN A 154 -7.20 -4.05 20.22
C GLN A 154 -6.69 -3.98 18.79
N PHE A 155 -6.86 -5.08 18.06
CA PHE A 155 -6.86 -5.07 16.62
C PHE A 155 -8.18 -4.50 16.10
N ILE A 156 -8.08 -3.66 15.09
CA ILE A 156 -9.14 -3.44 14.13
C ILE A 156 -8.82 -4.23 12.86
N MET A 157 -9.81 -4.97 12.38
CA MET A 157 -9.76 -5.64 11.09
C MET A 157 -10.81 -5.01 10.18
N THR A 158 -10.37 -4.46 9.06
CA THR A 158 -11.24 -3.85 8.05
C THR A 158 -11.28 -4.71 6.79
N TRP A 159 -12.36 -4.61 6.02
CA TRP A 159 -12.46 -5.15 4.65
C TRP A 159 -13.48 -4.31 3.89
N HIS A 160 -13.49 -4.44 2.56
CA HIS A 160 -14.53 -3.82 1.74
C HIS A 160 -15.54 -4.84 1.24
N THR A 161 -16.78 -4.39 1.09
CA THR A 161 -17.87 -5.22 0.57
C THR A 161 -18.90 -4.38 -0.20
N PRO A 162 -19.41 -4.87 -1.34
CA PRO A 162 -20.45 -4.19 -2.12
C PRO A 162 -21.84 -4.43 -1.53
N HIS A 163 -22.80 -3.59 -1.88
CA HIS A 163 -24.22 -3.81 -1.62
C HIS A 163 -25.09 -3.86 -2.89
N LEU A 164 -24.44 -3.82 -4.07
CA LEU A 164 -25.07 -4.03 -5.38
C LEU A 164 -24.21 -4.97 -6.21
N ASP A 165 -24.82 -5.92 -6.91
CA ASP A 165 -24.16 -6.65 -7.99
C ASP A 165 -23.91 -5.71 -9.18
N GLY A 166 -22.90 -5.93 -10.01
CA GLY A 166 -22.75 -5.20 -11.28
C GLY A 166 -23.71 -5.71 -12.37
N THR A 167 -23.97 -4.91 -13.41
CA THR A 167 -24.60 -5.41 -14.65
C THR A 167 -23.67 -5.20 -15.84
N LYS A 168 -24.04 -5.77 -17.00
CA LYS A 168 -23.31 -5.55 -18.24
C LYS A 168 -23.38 -4.09 -18.69
N GLU A 169 -24.52 -3.44 -18.45
CA GLU A 169 -24.79 -2.05 -18.82
C GLU A 169 -24.18 -1.04 -17.82
N ASP A 170 -24.04 -1.45 -16.56
CA ASP A 170 -23.48 -0.65 -15.49
C ASP A 170 -22.62 -1.53 -14.55
N PRO A 171 -21.39 -1.85 -14.96
CA PRO A 171 -20.47 -2.61 -14.12
C PRO A 171 -19.94 -1.79 -12.94
N GLU A 172 -19.94 -0.45 -13.06
CA GLU A 172 -19.40 0.44 -12.04
C GLU A 172 -20.29 0.51 -10.79
N ARG A 173 -21.59 0.23 -10.88
CA ARG A 173 -22.45 0.16 -9.69
C ARG A 173 -21.96 -0.84 -8.62
N TYR A 174 -21.27 -1.91 -9.03
CA TYR A 174 -20.63 -2.83 -8.08
C TYR A 174 -19.55 -2.11 -7.27
N TRP A 175 -18.61 -1.46 -7.97
CA TRP A 175 -17.47 -0.78 -7.35
C TRP A 175 -17.89 0.48 -6.58
N GLY A 176 -18.83 1.26 -7.11
CA GLY A 176 -19.41 2.41 -6.40
C GLY A 176 -20.18 2.03 -5.14
N SER A 177 -20.69 0.79 -5.06
CA SER A 177 -21.38 0.27 -3.88
C SER A 177 -20.45 -0.26 -2.77
N GLN A 178 -19.13 -0.28 -2.99
CA GLN A 178 -18.19 -0.78 -1.98
C GLN A 178 -18.21 0.09 -0.71
N ARG A 179 -18.37 -0.53 0.46
CA ARG A 179 -18.21 0.15 1.75
C ARG A 179 -17.22 -0.61 2.61
N THR A 180 -16.47 0.13 3.42
CA THR A 180 -15.55 -0.45 4.39
C THR A 180 -16.28 -0.83 5.67
N LEU A 181 -16.21 -2.11 6.01
CA LEU A 181 -16.66 -2.64 7.30
C LEU A 181 -15.46 -2.91 8.20
N TYR A 182 -15.72 -3.01 9.50
CA TYR A 182 -14.72 -3.39 10.48
C TYR A 182 -15.31 -4.26 11.60
N VAL A 183 -14.41 -5.00 12.28
CA VAL A 183 -14.62 -5.59 13.60
C VAL A 183 -13.40 -5.36 14.48
N LEU A 184 -13.62 -5.48 15.80
CA LEU A 184 -12.57 -5.40 16.81
C LEU A 184 -12.26 -6.77 17.38
N SER A 185 -11.01 -6.97 17.78
CA SER A 185 -10.55 -8.19 18.44
C SER A 185 -9.34 -7.90 19.30
N LYS A 186 -9.20 -8.60 20.43
CA LYS A 186 -7.97 -8.55 21.23
C LYS A 186 -6.90 -9.54 20.77
N ASP A 187 -7.31 -10.62 20.09
CA ASP A 187 -6.47 -11.78 19.84
C ASP A 187 -6.50 -12.31 18.40
N LEU A 188 -7.30 -11.69 17.51
CA LEU A 188 -7.60 -12.14 16.15
C LEU A 188 -8.16 -13.58 16.07
N LYS A 189 -8.81 -14.04 17.13
CA LYS A 189 -9.57 -15.32 17.17
C LYS A 189 -11.02 -15.07 17.53
N THR A 190 -11.26 -14.18 18.48
CA THR A 190 -12.58 -13.77 18.95
C THR A 190 -12.85 -12.34 18.51
N PHE A 191 -14.03 -12.08 17.95
CA PHE A 191 -14.38 -10.78 17.38
C PHE A 191 -15.59 -10.20 18.09
N GLU A 192 -15.55 -8.91 18.35
CA GLU A 192 -16.55 -8.21 19.15
C GLU A 192 -17.80 -7.88 18.31
N GLY A 193 -18.93 -8.46 18.69
CA GLY A 193 -20.23 -8.13 18.12
C GLY A 193 -20.36 -8.45 16.63
N THR A 194 -21.15 -7.62 15.94
CA THR A 194 -21.37 -7.70 14.49
C THR A 194 -20.50 -6.67 13.76
N PRO A 195 -20.21 -6.89 12.46
CA PRO A 195 -19.53 -5.89 11.64
C PRO A 195 -20.24 -4.53 11.68
N LYS A 196 -19.46 -3.46 11.55
CA LYS A 196 -19.96 -2.08 11.49
C LYS A 196 -19.33 -1.35 10.31
N ARG A 197 -20.07 -0.39 9.72
CA ARG A 197 -19.49 0.53 8.73
C ARG A 197 -18.45 1.43 9.40
N LEU A 198 -17.29 1.59 8.79
CA LEU A 198 -16.23 2.47 9.29
C LEU A 198 -16.55 3.95 9.05
N PHE A 199 -17.23 4.25 7.95
CA PHE A 199 -17.61 5.60 7.55
C PHE A 199 -19.12 5.73 7.49
N ASP A 200 -19.61 6.92 7.87
CA ASP A 200 -21.00 7.35 7.73
C ASP A 200 -21.30 7.95 6.34
N TRP A 201 -20.27 8.19 5.53
CA TRP A 201 -20.44 8.72 4.17
C TRP A 201 -20.92 7.67 3.18
N ASP A 202 -21.54 8.18 2.12
CA ASP A 202 -21.99 7.39 0.98
C ASP A 202 -20.99 7.47 -0.18
N MET A 203 -19.87 6.77 -0.02
CA MET A 203 -18.76 6.76 -0.98
C MET A 203 -18.23 5.34 -1.18
N GLY A 204 -17.91 4.99 -2.43
CA GLY A 204 -17.23 3.75 -2.76
C GLY A 204 -15.83 3.72 -2.16
N THR A 205 -15.55 2.81 -1.22
CA THR A 205 -14.23 2.68 -0.58
C THR A 205 -13.72 1.25 -0.61
N ILE A 206 -12.48 1.06 -1.07
CA ILE A 206 -11.75 -0.22 -0.96
C ILE A 206 -10.36 -0.02 -0.37
N ASP A 207 -9.67 -1.14 -0.10
CA ASP A 207 -8.28 -1.19 0.40
C ASP A 207 -7.98 -0.26 1.59
N VAL A 208 -8.98 -0.04 2.45
CA VAL A 208 -8.87 0.92 3.54
C VAL A 208 -8.06 0.33 4.69
N PHE A 209 -6.93 0.97 5.01
CA PHE A 209 -6.15 0.68 6.20
C PHE A 209 -6.03 1.91 7.10
N ILE A 210 -5.82 1.67 8.39
CA ILE A 210 -5.74 2.70 9.42
C ILE A 210 -4.32 2.75 9.99
N ARG A 211 -3.82 3.97 10.25
CA ARG A 211 -2.59 4.22 11.00
C ARG A 211 -2.81 5.34 12.01
N LYS A 212 -2.24 5.19 13.20
CA LYS A 212 -2.12 6.28 14.16
C LYS A 212 -0.80 7.01 13.97
N VAL A 213 -0.84 8.33 13.83
CA VAL A 213 0.34 9.20 13.78
C VAL A 213 0.12 10.38 14.73
N GLY A 214 0.95 10.45 15.78
CA GLY A 214 0.71 11.33 16.92
C GLY A 214 -0.63 11.00 17.59
N ASP A 215 -1.41 12.04 17.90
CA ASP A 215 -2.72 11.92 18.57
C ASP A 215 -3.88 11.85 17.57
N SER A 216 -3.67 11.23 16.41
CA SER A 216 -4.70 11.15 15.36
C SER A 216 -4.62 9.86 14.57
N TYR A 217 -5.78 9.38 14.17
CA TYR A 217 -5.97 8.23 13.31
C TYR A 217 -6.20 8.71 11.87
N TYR A 218 -5.53 8.07 10.94
CA TYR A 218 -5.63 8.35 9.52
C TYR A 218 -6.10 7.07 8.83
N ALA A 219 -7.22 7.16 8.11
CA ALA A 219 -7.67 6.12 7.21
C ALA A 219 -7.18 6.48 5.80
N VAL A 220 -6.33 5.62 5.24
CA VAL A 220 -5.91 5.72 3.84
C VAL A 220 -6.93 4.95 3.02
N ILE A 221 -7.47 5.58 1.99
CA ILE A 221 -8.66 5.12 1.28
C ILE A 221 -8.34 5.03 -0.20
N LYS A 222 -8.67 3.90 -0.81
CA LYS A 222 -8.85 3.82 -2.26
C LYS A 222 -10.30 4.23 -2.57
N ASP A 223 -10.42 5.43 -3.14
CA ASP A 223 -11.66 6.01 -3.66
C ASP A 223 -12.14 5.25 -4.91
N GLU A 224 -13.31 4.61 -4.87
CA GLU A 224 -13.92 3.93 -6.02
C GLU A 224 -14.80 4.84 -6.90
N THR A 225 -14.95 6.12 -6.56
CA THR A 225 -15.72 7.06 -7.36
C THR A 225 -15.12 7.17 -8.76
N TYR A 226 -15.97 7.03 -9.77
CA TYR A 226 -15.56 7.17 -11.16
C TYR A 226 -15.37 8.66 -11.50
N PRO A 227 -14.30 9.04 -12.22
CA PRO A 227 -14.12 10.44 -12.60
C PRO A 227 -15.20 10.89 -13.59
N THR A 228 -15.70 12.11 -13.41
CA THR A 228 -16.71 12.75 -14.27
C THR A 228 -16.28 14.18 -14.65
N LEU A 229 -17.08 14.86 -15.48
CA LEU A 229 -16.84 16.27 -15.82
C LEU A 229 -16.86 17.20 -14.59
N TYR A 230 -17.56 16.82 -13.52
CA TYR A 230 -17.73 17.62 -12.29
C TYR A 230 -16.94 17.05 -11.10
N TRP A 231 -16.36 15.86 -11.26
CA TRP A 231 -15.51 15.19 -10.27
C TRP A 231 -14.30 14.59 -11.00
N THR A 232 -13.32 15.41 -11.30
CA THR A 232 -12.25 15.06 -12.26
C THR A 232 -11.19 14.11 -11.70
N THR A 233 -11.17 13.91 -10.39
CA THR A 233 -10.33 12.92 -9.71
C THR A 233 -11.15 11.67 -9.40
N GLY A 234 -10.74 10.47 -9.79
CA GLY A 234 -11.48 9.25 -9.50
C GLY A 234 -10.62 8.01 -9.59
N LYS A 235 -11.02 6.95 -8.88
CA LYS A 235 -10.18 5.77 -8.67
C LYS A 235 -8.82 6.17 -8.07
N THR A 236 -8.80 6.91 -6.96
CA THR A 236 -7.56 7.53 -6.41
C THR A 236 -7.28 7.15 -4.96
N ILE A 237 -6.09 7.49 -4.46
CA ILE A 237 -5.76 7.39 -3.03
C ILE A 237 -6.06 8.70 -2.32
N ARG A 238 -6.75 8.62 -1.18
CA ARG A 238 -7.10 9.76 -0.32
C ARG A 238 -6.86 9.41 1.14
N ILE A 239 -6.83 10.43 2.00
CA ILE A 239 -6.74 10.26 3.45
C ILE A 239 -7.92 10.95 4.13
N ALA A 240 -8.49 10.27 5.13
CA ALA A 240 -9.41 10.84 6.10
C ALA A 240 -8.81 10.79 7.50
N LYS A 241 -9.18 11.71 8.38
CA LYS A 241 -8.59 11.86 9.72
C LYS A 241 -9.64 11.81 10.83
N SER A 242 -9.29 11.22 11.96
CA SER A 242 -10.10 11.19 13.18
C SER A 242 -9.23 11.36 14.43
N LYS A 243 -9.86 11.77 15.53
CA LYS A 243 -9.26 11.72 16.89
C LYS A 243 -9.45 10.38 17.59
N SER A 244 -10.32 9.52 17.06
CA SER A 244 -10.64 8.19 17.59
C SER A 244 -10.48 7.13 16.51
N LEU A 245 -10.05 5.92 16.90
CA LEU A 245 -9.87 4.77 16.01
C LEU A 245 -11.12 4.46 15.16
N LEU A 246 -12.31 4.68 15.73
CA LEU A 246 -13.60 4.33 15.12
C LEU A 246 -14.32 5.52 14.49
N GLY A 247 -13.65 6.66 14.38
CA GLY A 247 -14.28 7.89 13.89
C GLY A 247 -15.01 8.71 14.96
N PRO A 248 -15.82 9.71 14.56
CA PRO A 248 -16.11 10.04 13.16
C PRO A 248 -14.84 10.52 12.44
N TYR A 249 -14.66 10.06 11.21
CA TYR A 249 -13.59 10.55 10.34
C TYR A 249 -14.03 11.86 9.65
N SER A 250 -13.07 12.69 9.25
CA SER A 250 -13.29 13.83 8.35
C SER A 250 -13.56 13.34 6.93
N LEU A 251 -14.30 14.10 6.12
CA LEU A 251 -14.36 13.84 4.68
C LEU A 251 -12.95 13.62 4.08
N PRO A 252 -12.80 12.75 3.07
CA PRO A 252 -11.50 12.49 2.45
C PRO A 252 -10.89 13.77 1.87
N GLN A 253 -9.59 13.94 2.07
CA GLN A 253 -8.81 15.06 1.54
C GLN A 253 -8.73 15.02 0.01
N GLN A 254 -8.04 16.02 -0.55
CA GLN A 254 -7.66 16.01 -1.96
C GLN A 254 -6.88 14.74 -2.32
N SER A 255 -6.93 14.39 -3.60
CA SER A 255 -6.28 13.19 -4.09
C SER A 255 -4.77 13.25 -3.88
N ILE A 256 -4.21 12.15 -3.36
CA ILE A 256 -2.76 11.97 -3.14
C ILE A 256 -2.11 11.38 -4.40
N SER A 257 -2.90 10.73 -5.26
CA SER A 257 -2.40 10.02 -6.42
C SER A 257 -3.03 10.56 -7.71
N PRO A 258 -2.45 10.26 -8.88
CA PRO A 258 -3.19 10.33 -10.15
C PRO A 258 -4.44 9.43 -10.13
N ASN A 259 -5.32 9.62 -11.13
CA ASN A 259 -6.47 8.73 -11.36
C ASN A 259 -6.04 7.29 -11.62
N PHE A 260 -6.97 6.36 -11.36
CA PHE A 260 -6.82 4.92 -11.60
C PHE A 260 -5.61 4.33 -10.86
N ARG A 261 -5.57 4.56 -9.54
CA ARG A 261 -4.62 4.00 -8.57
C ARG A 261 -5.33 3.20 -7.49
N GLU A 262 -4.69 2.15 -7.01
CA GLU A 262 -5.21 1.20 -6.03
C GLU A 262 -4.13 0.68 -5.09
N ALA A 263 -4.50 -0.22 -4.16
CA ALA A 263 -3.58 -0.90 -3.25
C ALA A 263 -2.58 0.04 -2.56
N PRO A 264 -3.04 1.09 -1.84
CA PRO A 264 -2.13 2.03 -1.20
C PRO A 264 -1.29 1.36 -0.11
N MET A 265 -0.03 1.77 0.02
CA MET A 265 0.90 1.30 1.05
C MET A 265 1.70 2.48 1.58
N LEU A 266 1.76 2.61 2.91
CA LEU A 266 2.38 3.76 3.58
C LEU A 266 3.53 3.29 4.48
N VAL A 267 4.73 3.80 4.24
CA VAL A 267 5.91 3.58 5.09
C VAL A 267 6.63 4.90 5.39
N PRO A 268 7.22 5.06 6.58
CA PRO A 268 8.10 6.19 6.85
C PRO A 268 9.43 6.05 6.09
N SER A 269 10.12 7.16 5.87
CA SER A 269 11.45 7.19 5.25
C SER A 269 12.55 6.67 6.19
N PRO A 270 13.75 6.32 5.67
CA PRO A 270 14.87 5.86 6.50
C PRO A 270 15.25 6.79 7.67
N ASP A 271 15.13 8.11 7.49
CA ASP A 271 15.39 9.11 8.53
C ASP A 271 14.16 9.44 9.41
N ASP A 272 13.01 8.83 9.11
CA ASP A 272 11.72 8.97 9.82
C ASP A 272 11.11 10.38 9.80
N LYS A 273 11.48 11.20 8.82
CA LYS A 273 10.95 12.57 8.69
C LYS A 273 9.87 12.72 7.63
N ILE A 274 9.80 11.76 6.72
CA ILE A 274 8.95 11.80 5.53
C ILE A 274 8.14 10.51 5.44
N TRP A 275 7.01 10.57 4.76
CA TRP A 275 6.17 9.45 4.41
C TRP A 275 6.26 9.14 2.91
N TYR A 276 6.39 7.86 2.59
CA TYR A 276 6.27 7.32 1.24
C TYR A 276 4.91 6.61 1.11
N MET A 277 4.06 7.15 0.23
CA MET A 277 2.78 6.56 -0.15
C MET A 277 2.91 5.91 -1.52
N TYR A 278 3.02 4.58 -1.53
CA TYR A 278 3.02 3.78 -2.73
C TYR A 278 1.60 3.42 -3.14
N TYR A 279 1.38 3.25 -4.44
CA TYR A 279 0.12 2.78 -5.00
C TYR A 279 0.33 2.15 -6.37
N GLU A 280 -0.45 1.13 -6.66
CA GLU A 280 -0.45 0.46 -7.95
C GLU A 280 -1.26 1.27 -8.98
N GLN A 281 -0.80 1.33 -10.24
CA GLN A 281 -1.62 1.75 -11.36
C GLN A 281 -2.49 0.61 -11.86
N TYR A 282 -3.81 0.75 -11.72
CA TYR A 282 -4.78 -0.21 -12.24
C TYR A 282 -4.67 -0.35 -13.77
N PRO A 283 -4.82 -1.55 -14.36
CA PRO A 283 -5.02 -2.85 -13.72
C PRO A 283 -3.70 -3.63 -13.48
N GLY A 284 -2.68 -3.00 -12.92
CA GLY A 284 -1.34 -3.55 -12.69
C GLY A 284 -0.30 -3.20 -13.74
N VAL A 285 -0.31 -1.94 -14.17
CA VAL A 285 0.58 -1.43 -15.21
C VAL A 285 1.92 -0.97 -14.64
N SER A 286 1.89 -0.27 -13.51
CA SER A 286 3.07 0.38 -12.91
C SER A 286 2.83 0.66 -11.43
N TYR A 287 3.84 1.20 -10.74
CA TYR A 287 3.70 1.75 -9.39
C TYR A 287 3.95 3.25 -9.39
N GLY A 288 3.21 3.97 -8.54
CA GLY A 288 3.45 5.35 -8.20
C GLY A 288 3.94 5.50 -6.76
N LEU A 289 4.67 6.59 -6.51
CA LEU A 289 5.08 7.04 -5.18
C LEU A 289 4.72 8.51 -5.01
N SER A 290 3.99 8.83 -3.94
CA SER A 290 3.80 10.19 -3.46
C SER A 290 4.44 10.39 -2.09
N ILE A 291 4.93 11.60 -1.85
CA ILE A 291 5.82 11.93 -0.73
C ILE A 291 5.27 13.16 0.00
N ALA A 292 5.26 13.10 1.33
CA ALA A 292 4.95 14.24 2.21
C ALA A 292 5.66 14.11 3.56
N ASP A 293 5.93 15.22 4.24
CA ASP A 293 6.48 15.23 5.60
C ASP A 293 5.43 14.96 6.69
N ASN A 294 4.14 14.93 6.32
CA ASN A 294 3.04 14.68 7.21
C ASN A 294 1.82 14.11 6.47
N LEU A 295 0.93 13.42 7.20
CA LEU A 295 -0.22 12.75 6.57
C LEU A 295 -1.37 13.68 6.12
N ASN A 296 -1.31 14.98 6.43
CA ASN A 296 -2.29 15.97 5.94
C ASN A 296 -1.82 16.60 4.62
N GLY A 297 -0.65 16.21 4.10
CA GLY A 297 -0.04 16.80 2.92
C GLY A 297 0.53 18.20 3.16
N PRO A 298 0.86 18.94 2.09
CA PRO A 298 0.69 18.55 0.68
C PRO A 298 1.55 17.34 0.29
N TRP A 299 1.09 16.60 -0.73
CA TRP A 299 1.80 15.47 -1.30
C TRP A 299 2.32 15.82 -2.69
N PHE A 300 3.51 15.34 -3.06
CA PHE A 300 4.01 15.41 -4.43
C PHE A 300 4.37 14.02 -4.94
N GLN A 301 4.17 13.78 -6.24
CA GLN A 301 4.51 12.52 -6.88
C GLN A 301 6.00 12.50 -7.25
N ALA A 302 6.72 11.46 -6.84
CA ALA A 302 8.08 11.19 -7.31
C ALA A 302 8.05 10.59 -8.72
N SER A 303 9.07 10.91 -9.52
CA SER A 303 9.25 10.31 -10.85
C SER A 303 9.72 8.86 -10.73
N GLY A 304 9.10 7.95 -11.49
CA GLY A 304 9.42 6.54 -11.52
C GLY A 304 8.61 5.81 -12.58
N TYR A 305 9.02 4.59 -12.93
CA TYR A 305 8.42 3.80 -14.01
C TYR A 305 8.40 4.52 -15.37
N THR A 306 9.41 5.35 -15.61
CA THR A 306 9.61 6.07 -16.88
C THR A 306 10.43 5.28 -17.89
N PHE A 307 11.12 4.22 -17.45
CA PHE A 307 12.10 3.46 -18.23
C PHE A 307 13.38 4.25 -18.58
N PHE A 308 13.63 5.35 -17.86
CA PHE A 308 14.84 6.15 -17.95
C PHE A 308 15.50 6.20 -16.57
N ALA A 309 16.67 5.57 -16.43
CA ALA A 309 17.34 5.36 -15.13
C ALA A 309 17.70 6.66 -14.41
N ASP A 310 17.94 7.73 -15.14
CA ASP A 310 18.17 9.07 -14.60
C ASP A 310 16.88 9.71 -14.04
N TRP A 311 15.71 9.31 -14.51
CA TRP A 311 14.42 9.85 -14.07
C TRP A 311 13.72 8.99 -13.02
N ASP A 312 14.04 7.69 -12.95
CA ASP A 312 13.42 6.76 -12.02
C ASP A 312 14.04 6.87 -10.63
N LYS A 313 13.27 7.41 -9.68
CA LYS A 313 13.70 7.67 -8.29
C LYS A 313 13.37 6.55 -7.32
N TYR A 314 12.65 5.55 -7.79
CA TYR A 314 12.30 4.33 -7.08
C TYR A 314 12.16 3.22 -8.11
N SER A 315 12.38 1.98 -7.69
CA SER A 315 12.28 0.82 -8.58
C SER A 315 11.68 -0.37 -7.86
N PHE A 316 10.98 -1.19 -8.63
CA PHE A 316 10.34 -2.40 -8.16
C PHE A 316 10.74 -3.58 -9.02
N PRO A 317 10.70 -4.80 -8.48
CA PRO A 317 10.79 -5.98 -9.31
C PRO A 317 9.64 -6.03 -10.31
N GLU A 318 9.86 -6.74 -11.42
CA GLU A 318 8.83 -6.85 -12.45
C GLU A 318 7.56 -7.53 -11.93
N LYS A 319 6.41 -7.08 -12.46
CA LYS A 319 5.08 -7.72 -12.28
C LYS A 319 4.59 -7.80 -10.84
N VAL A 320 5.19 -7.06 -9.90
CA VAL A 320 4.64 -6.91 -8.55
C VAL A 320 3.24 -6.30 -8.61
N ARG A 321 2.38 -6.76 -7.72
CA ARG A 321 0.97 -6.35 -7.58
C ARG A 321 0.66 -6.17 -6.11
N HIS A 322 -0.43 -5.48 -5.84
CA HIS A 322 -1.08 -5.24 -4.55
C HIS A 322 -0.52 -6.06 -3.38
N GLY A 323 -0.16 -5.36 -2.30
CA GLY A 323 0.18 -5.98 -1.04
C GLY A 323 0.28 -4.97 0.10
N CYS A 324 1.21 -5.22 1.02
CA CYS A 324 1.51 -4.32 2.12
C CYS A 324 3.02 -4.09 2.26
N MET A 325 3.39 -2.87 2.63
CA MET A 325 4.76 -2.54 3.00
C MET A 325 4.86 -2.26 4.49
N ILE A 326 5.88 -2.82 5.14
CA ILE A 326 6.17 -2.59 6.56
C ILE A 326 7.65 -2.32 6.75
N THR A 327 7.98 -1.57 7.80
CA THR A 327 9.36 -1.46 8.30
C THR A 327 9.75 -2.76 9.01
N ILE A 328 10.97 -3.21 8.80
CA ILE A 328 11.58 -4.33 9.52
C ILE A 328 12.95 -3.90 10.06
N SER A 329 13.44 -4.59 11.08
CA SER A 329 14.81 -4.41 11.56
C SER A 329 15.83 -4.97 10.56
N GLY A 330 17.07 -4.49 10.63
CA GLY A 330 18.18 -5.04 9.84
C GLY A 330 18.38 -6.54 10.12
N LYS A 331 18.14 -7.01 11.35
CA LYS A 331 18.21 -8.44 11.69
C LYS A 331 17.13 -9.27 11.00
N GLU A 332 15.91 -8.73 10.88
CA GLU A 332 14.82 -9.39 10.15
C GLU A 332 15.12 -9.40 8.65
N TYR A 333 15.64 -8.29 8.10
CA TYR A 333 16.13 -8.22 6.72
C TYR A 333 17.19 -9.29 6.44
N ASP A 334 18.24 -9.36 7.27
CA ASP A 334 19.33 -10.34 7.12
C ASP A 334 18.80 -11.78 7.20
N SER A 335 17.83 -12.03 8.08
CA SER A 335 17.21 -13.35 8.24
C SER A 335 16.40 -13.75 6.99
N LEU A 336 15.62 -12.81 6.44
CA LEU A 336 14.85 -13.01 5.21
C LEU A 336 15.78 -13.25 4.01
N VAL A 337 16.81 -12.43 3.85
CA VAL A 337 17.81 -12.57 2.77
C VAL A 337 18.59 -13.88 2.92
N LYS A 338 18.99 -14.25 4.13
CA LYS A 338 19.67 -15.54 4.37
C LYS A 338 18.78 -16.74 4.03
N LYS A 339 17.48 -16.66 4.34
CA LYS A 339 16.53 -17.76 4.12
C LYS A 339 16.14 -17.91 2.66
N PHE A 340 15.79 -16.80 2.00
CA PHE A 340 15.17 -16.80 0.67
C PHE A 340 16.15 -16.41 -0.44
N GLY A 341 17.23 -15.69 -0.13
CA GLY A 341 18.16 -15.14 -1.11
C GLY A 341 17.57 -13.96 -1.88
N LEU A 342 18.42 -13.01 -2.27
CA LEU A 342 18.08 -11.99 -3.26
C LEU A 342 18.02 -12.63 -4.65
N ALA A 343 17.01 -12.29 -5.43
CA ALA A 343 16.93 -12.70 -6.83
C ALA A 343 18.11 -12.09 -7.60
N LYS A 344 18.82 -12.92 -8.38
CA LYS A 344 19.88 -12.41 -9.26
C LYS A 344 19.25 -11.46 -10.28
N LYS A 345 19.85 -10.27 -10.44
CA LYS A 345 19.59 -9.41 -11.59
C LYS A 345 20.05 -10.20 -12.82
N LEU A 346 19.09 -10.60 -13.67
CA LEU A 346 19.36 -11.32 -14.93
C LEU A 346 20.01 -10.40 -15.95
#